data_AF-A0A7Z9KTQ1-F1
#
_entry.id   AF-A0A7Z9KTQ1-F1
#
_cell.length_a   1.000
_cell.length_b   1.000
_cell.length_c   1.000
_cell.angle_alpha   90.00
_cell.angle_beta   90.00
_cell.angle_gamma   90.00
#
_symmetry.space_group_name_H-M   'P 1'
#
loop_
_entity.id
_entity.type
_entity.pdbx_description
1 polymer ?
#
loop_
_entity_poly.entity_id
_entity_poly.type
_entity_poly.pdbx_seq_one_letter_code
_entity_poly.pdbx_strand_id
1 'polypeptide(L)' 'MERSKKKQQRDPKPQFLVSAADIEDKFQQAVAFHQAGQLSQAEKICKQILTYNSQNAEVFHFLGIIACRS' A
#
# COMPACT_ATOMS: atom_id res chain seq x y z
N MET A 1 -14.20 -23.68 14.60
CA MET A 1 -13.71 -23.28 13.27
C MET A 1 -14.69 -22.28 12.69
N GLU A 2 -14.54 -20.97 12.92
CA GLU A 2 -15.28 -19.99 12.12
C GLU A 2 -14.36 -18.82 11.80
N ARG A 3 -13.65 -18.97 10.68
CA ARG A 3 -12.98 -17.88 9.99
C ARG A 3 -14.06 -16.92 9.51
N SER A 4 -14.47 -16.00 10.38
CA SER A 4 -15.26 -14.83 9.99
C SER A 4 -14.36 -13.93 9.17
N LYS A 5 -14.29 -14.23 7.87
CA LYS A 5 -13.92 -13.32 6.80
C LYS A 5 -14.82 -12.08 6.95
N LYS A 6 -14.38 -11.10 7.73
CA LYS A 6 -14.97 -9.77 7.75
C LYS A 6 -14.56 -9.12 6.43
N LYS A 7 -15.34 -9.45 5.40
CA LYS A 7 -15.40 -8.82 4.10
C LYS A 7 -15.77 -7.38 4.39
N GLN A 8 -14.76 -6.55 4.68
CA GLN A 8 -14.92 -5.13 4.88
C GLN A 8 -15.17 -4.55 3.50
N GLN A 9 -16.43 -4.66 3.11
CA GLN A 9 -17.07 -3.99 2.01
C GLN A 9 -16.91 -2.49 2.27
N ARG A 10 -15.78 -1.93 1.84
CA ARG A 10 -15.56 -0.49 1.84
C ARG A 10 -16.38 0.06 0.67
N ASP A 11 -17.41 0.79 1.02
CA ASP A 11 -18.30 1.51 0.14
C ASP A 11 -17.49 2.28 -0.94
N PRO A 12 -17.88 2.23 -2.24
CA PRO A 12 -17.25 3.06 -3.25
C PRO A 12 -17.82 4.47 -3.12
N LYS A 13 -17.23 5.30 -2.25
CA LYS A 13 -17.59 6.71 -2.11
C LYS A 13 -16.72 7.57 -3.06
N PRO A 14 -17.24 8.64 -3.69
CA PRO A 14 -16.59 9.31 -4.81
C PRO A 14 -15.24 9.97 -4.46
N GLN A 15 -14.15 9.34 -4.90
CA GLN A 15 -12.98 9.85 -5.63
C GLN A 15 -12.24 11.17 -5.31
N PHE A 16 -12.47 11.92 -4.23
CA PHE A 16 -11.67 13.16 -4.03
C PHE A 16 -10.83 13.26 -2.74
N LEU A 17 -11.08 12.45 -1.71
CA LEU A 17 -10.29 12.51 -0.48
C LEU A 17 -9.68 11.14 -0.19
N VAL A 18 -8.48 10.92 -0.73
CA VAL A 18 -7.63 9.81 -0.29
C VAL A 18 -7.44 9.94 1.22
N SER A 19 -8.06 9.03 1.97
CA SER A 19 -7.98 9.04 3.42
C SER A 19 -6.72 8.30 3.87
N ALA A 20 -6.23 8.57 5.08
CA ALA A 20 -5.08 7.85 5.63
C ALA A 20 -5.27 6.32 5.60
N ALA A 21 -6.51 5.84 5.75
CA ALA A 21 -6.87 4.43 5.62
C ALA A 21 -6.68 3.86 4.20
N ASP A 22 -6.90 4.66 3.14
CA ASP A 22 -6.66 4.24 1.76
C ASP A 22 -5.17 4.14 1.45
N ILE A 23 -4.38 5.03 2.07
CA ILE A 23 -2.92 5.00 1.99
C ILE A 23 -2.36 3.76 2.68
N GLU A 24 -2.86 3.44 3.87
CA GLU A 24 -2.46 2.25 4.62
C GLU A 24 -2.84 0.96 3.89
N ASP A 25 -4.03 0.90 3.27
CA ASP A 25 -4.45 -0.25 2.45
C ASP A 25 -3.52 -0.49 1.25
N LYS A 26 -3.19 0.59 0.53
CA LYS A 26 -2.20 0.55 -0.56
C LYS A 26 -0.84 0.12 -0.04
N PHE A 27 -0.43 0.59 1.14
CA PHE A 27 0.86 0.21 1.72
C PHE A 27 0.91 -1.29 2.04
N GLN A 28 -0.14 -1.84 2.66
CA GLN A 28 -0.27 -3.28 2.88
C GLN A 28 -0.22 -4.08 1.58
N GLN A 29 -0.83 -3.55 0.52
CA GLN A 29 -0.74 -4.17 -0.81
C GLN A 29 0.69 -4.18 -1.36
N ALA A 30 1.44 -3.08 -1.20
CA ALA A 30 2.86 -3.03 -1.57
C ALA A 30 3.71 -4.06 -0.79
N VAL A 31 3.43 -4.21 0.51
CA VAL A 31 4.06 -5.22 1.37
C VAL A 31 3.76 -6.64 0.90
N ALA A 32 2.52 -6.93 0.49
CA ALA A 32 2.15 -8.22 -0.07
C ALA A 32 2.91 -8.52 -1.38
N PHE A 33 3.05 -7.53 -2.27
CA PHE A 33 3.82 -7.68 -3.50
C PHE A 33 5.31 -7.93 -3.25
N HIS A 34 5.91 -7.21 -2.29
CA HIS A 34 7.29 -7.45 -1.89
C HIS A 34 7.48 -8.89 -1.34
N GLN A 35 6.56 -9.37 -0.50
CA GLN A 35 6.59 -10.75 0.01
C GLN A 35 6.45 -11.81 -1.10
N ALA A 36 5.70 -11.49 -2.17
CA ALA A 36 5.58 -12.34 -3.34
C ALA A 36 6.79 -12.26 -4.30
N GLY A 37 7.83 -11.47 -3.98
CA GLY A 37 8.97 -11.22 -4.85
C GLY A 37 8.68 -10.27 -6.02
N GLN A 38 7.50 -9.66 -6.06
CA GLN A 38 7.07 -8.75 -7.12
C GLN A 38 7.50 -7.31 -6.80
N LEU A 39 8.82 -7.10 -6.74
CA LEU A 39 9.43 -5.82 -6.33
C LEU A 39 8.94 -4.62 -7.17
N SER A 40 8.78 -4.79 -8.49
CA SER A 40 8.29 -3.72 -9.37
C SER A 40 6.87 -3.26 -9.06
N GLN A 41 5.99 -4.19 -8.62
CA GLN A 41 4.61 -3.83 -8.24
C GLN A 41 4.58 -3.12 -6.88
N ALA A 42 5.39 -3.60 -5.93
CA ALA A 42 5.55 -2.95 -4.64
C ALA A 42 6.05 -1.50 -4.80
N GLU A 43 7.09 -1.30 -5.60
CA GLU A 43 7.65 0.03 -5.89
C GLU A 43 6.60 0.97 -6.51
N LYS A 44 5.84 0.49 -7.49
CA LYS A 44 4.80 1.28 -8.16
C LYS A 44 3.75 1.79 -7.17
N ILE A 45 3.31 0.94 -6.25
CA ILE A 45 2.32 1.32 -5.25
C ILE A 45 2.89 2.30 -4.24
N CYS A 46 4.14 2.11 -3.78
CA CYS A 46 4.83 3.07 -2.92
C CYS A 46 4.96 4.44 -3.59
N LYS A 47 5.32 4.49 -4.87
CA LYS A 47 5.35 5.74 -5.64
C LYS A 47 3.97 6.40 -5.72
N GLN A 48 2.91 5.62 -5.95
CA GLN A 48 1.53 6.14 -5.93
C GLN A 48 1.17 6.72 -4.56
N ILE A 49 1.53 6.05 -3.47
CA ILE A 49 1.29 6.58 -2.12
C ILE A 49 1.97 7.93 -1.92
N LEU A 50 3.22 8.09 -2.39
CA LEU A 50 3.95 9.36 -2.31
C LEU A 50 3.32 10.49 -3.14
N THR A 51 2.52 10.18 -4.17
CA THR A 51 1.73 11.20 -4.89
C THR A 51 0.59 11.76 -4.05
N TYR A 52 0.08 10.99 -3.09
CA TYR A 52 -1.01 11.38 -2.20
C TYR A 52 -0.50 11.94 -0.87
N ASN A 53 0.59 11.36 -0.35
CA ASN A 53 1.26 11.80 0.86
C ASN A 53 2.78 11.80 0.64
N SER A 54 3.28 12.93 0.13
CA SER A 54 4.70 13.09 -0.23
C SER A 54 5.65 13.14 0.97
N GLN A 55 5.15 13.17 2.20
CA GLN A 55 5.96 13.19 3.44
C GLN A 55 5.85 11.89 4.24
N ASN A 56 5.33 10.81 3.64
CA ASN A 56 5.20 9.55 4.33
C ASN A 56 6.55 8.83 4.46
N ALA A 57 7.22 9.05 5.61
CA ALA A 57 8.53 8.47 5.91
C ALA A 57 8.53 6.93 5.88
N GLU A 58 7.44 6.28 6.26
CA GLU A 58 7.30 4.83 6.24
C GLU A 58 7.42 4.27 4.82
N VAL A 59 6.77 4.94 3.87
CA VAL A 59 6.77 4.56 2.46
C VAL A 59 8.14 4.79 1.82
N PHE A 60 8.83 5.88 2.17
CA PHE A 60 10.22 6.10 1.73
C PHE A 60 11.17 5.05 2.26
N HIS A 61 11.08 4.71 3.55
CA HIS A 61 11.89 3.67 4.15
C HIS A 61 11.67 2.32 3.45
N PHE A 62 10.41 1.96 3.23
CA PHE A 62 10.06 0.71 2.55
C PHE A 62 10.51 0.69 1.07
N LEU A 63 10.42 1.82 0.36
CA LEU A 63 10.93 1.95 -1.00
C LEU A 63 12.45 1.75 -1.06
N GLY A 64 13.20 2.23 -0.06
CA GLY A 64 14.62 1.94 0.10
C GLY A 64 14.92 0.45 0.31
N ILE A 65 14.11 -0.25 1.11
CA ILE A 65 14.24 -1.70 1.32
C ILE A 65 14.01 -2.46 0.00
N ILE A 66 13.00 -2.07 -0.77
CA ILE A 66 12.70 -2.67 -2.08
C ILE A 66 13.88 -2.46 -3.03
N ALA A 67 14.38 -1.22 -3.14
CA ALA A 67 15.49 -0.87 -4.04
C ALA A 67 16.81 -1.57 -3.68
N CYS A 68 17.02 -1.88 -2.39
CA CYS A 68 18.19 -2.63 -1.95
C CYS A 68 18.14 -4.12 -2.36
N ARG A 69 16.96 -4.64 -2.70
CA ARG A 69 16.74 -6.06 -3.07
C ARG A 69 16.57 -6.30 -4.57
N SER A 70 16.70 -5.26 -5.40
CA SER A 70 16.64 -5.34 -6.88
C SER A 70 17.92 -5.87 -7.52
#